data_AF-A0A5D0WDZ3-F1
#
_entry.id   AF-A0A5D0WDZ3-F1
#
_cell.length_a   1.000
_cell.length_b   1.000
_cell.length_c   1.000
_cell.angle_alpha   90.00
_cell.angle_beta   90.00
_cell.angle_gamma   90.00
#
_symmetry.space_group_name_H-M   'P 1'
#
loop_
_entity.id
_entity.type
_entity.pdbx_description
1 polymer ?
#
loop_
_entity_poly.entity_id
_entity_poly.type
_entity_poly.pdbx_seq_one_letter_code
_entity_poly.pdbx_strand_id
1 'polypeptide(L)' 'MADIAIRQQSPTAFYIKVDPTDNVAIIVNDRGLTAGTRFPDGLTLVEHIPQGHKVALVDIP' A
#
# COMPACT_ATOMS: atom_id res chain seq x y z
N MET A 1 -16.99 5.93 34.28
CA MET A 1 -16.90 5.03 33.11
C MET A 1 -16.28 5.88 32.02
N ALA A 2 -14.99 5.68 31.74
CA ALA A 2 -14.31 6.47 30.72
C ALA A 2 -14.55 5.82 29.35
N ASP A 3 -15.19 6.55 28.45
CA ASP A 3 -15.40 6.16 27.07
C ASP A 3 -14.03 6.15 26.34
N ILE A 4 -13.45 4.96 26.19
CA ILE A 4 -12.23 4.78 25.39
C ILE A 4 -12.66 4.80 23.92
N ALA A 5 -12.57 5.97 23.29
CA ALA A 5 -12.68 6.09 21.84
C ALA A 5 -11.45 5.45 21.19
N ILE A 6 -11.57 4.24 20.66
CA ILE A 6 -10.53 3.60 19.85
C ILE A 6 -10.41 4.37 18.54
N ARG A 7 -9.36 5.19 18.40
CA ARG A 7 -9.02 5.86 17.15
C ARG A 7 -8.02 5.00 16.38
N GLN A 8 -8.38 4.56 15.18
CA GLN A 8 -7.42 3.92 14.28
C GLN A 8 -6.36 4.95 13.86
N GLN A 9 -5.09 4.59 13.97
CA GLN A 9 -4.01 5.37 13.37
C GLN A 9 -4.16 5.36 11.85
N SER A 10 -3.91 6.50 11.22
CA SER A 10 -3.91 6.59 9.76
C SER A 10 -2.88 5.62 9.17
N PRO A 11 -3.20 4.87 8.11
CA PRO A 11 -2.24 4.03 7.42
C PRO A 11 -1.03 4.85 6.96
N THR A 12 0.15 4.24 6.93
CA THR A 12 1.38 4.89 6.47
C THR A 12 1.81 4.43 5.07
N ALA A 13 1.09 3.50 4.45
CA ALA A 13 1.37 2.95 3.13
C ALA A 13 0.11 3.03 2.26
N PHE A 14 0.25 3.60 1.06
CA PHE A 14 -0.84 3.84 0.13
C PHE A 14 -0.41 3.50 -1.30
N TYR A 15 -1.35 2.90 -2.03
CA TYR A 15 -1.29 2.80 -3.48
C TYR A 15 -2.62 3.23 -4.07
N ILE A 16 -2.62 3.61 -5.34
CA ILE A 16 -3.83 3.86 -6.13
C ILE A 16 -3.96 2.76 -7.17
N LYS A 17 -5.06 2.00 -7.09
CA LYS A 17 -5.54 1.08 -8.13
C LYS A 17 -6.68 1.79 -8.84
N VAL A 18 -6.57 1.98 -10.16
CA VAL A 18 -7.50 2.85 -10.91
C VAL A 18 -8.78 2.08 -11.26
N ASP A 19 -8.62 0.90 -11.84
CA ASP A 19 -9.73 -0.01 -12.17
C ASP A 19 -9.73 -1.25 -11.27
N PRO A 20 -10.88 -1.75 -10.79
CA PRO A 20 -10.96 -2.98 -10.00
C PRO A 20 -10.31 -4.21 -10.64
N THR A 21 -10.21 -4.26 -11.96
CA THR A 21 -9.58 -5.35 -12.73
C THR A 21 -8.07 -5.21 -12.91
N ASP A 22 -7.48 -4.07 -12.53
CA ASP A 22 -6.03 -3.86 -12.65
C ASP A 22 -5.24 -4.87 -11.81
N ASN A 23 -4.17 -5.41 -12.38
CA ASN A 23 -3.17 -6.23 -11.69
C ASN A 23 -1.96 -5.42 -11.21
N VAL A 24 -2.00 -4.10 -11.38
CA VAL A 24 -0.98 -3.15 -10.93
C VAL A 24 -1.62 -1.99 -10.17
N ALA A 25 -0.84 -1.33 -9.32
CA ALA A 25 -1.21 -0.08 -8.67
C ALA A 25 -0.02 0.89 -8.64
N ILE A 26 -0.28 2.16 -8.31
CA ILE A 26 0.74 3.21 -8.23
C ILE A 26 1.04 3.55 -6.77
N ILE A 27 2.31 3.52 -6.36
CA ILE A 27 2.73 3.97 -5.03
C ILE A 27 2.67 5.50 -4.94
N VAL A 28 2.06 6.04 -3.88
CA VAL A 28 1.86 7.49 -3.72
C VAL A 28 2.58 8.10 -2.52
N ASN A 29 3.24 7.28 -1.70
CA ASN A 29 4.04 7.75 -0.58
C ASN A 29 5.27 8.55 -1.03
N ASP A 30 5.53 9.68 -0.38
CA ASP A 30 6.74 10.47 -0.60
C ASP A 30 8.01 9.63 -0.39
N ARG A 31 8.96 9.74 -1.34
CA ARG A 31 10.19 8.92 -1.42
C ARG A 31 9.95 7.42 -1.68
N GLY A 32 8.71 7.04 -1.96
CA GLY A 32 8.32 5.65 -2.21
C GLY A 32 8.23 4.80 -0.95
N LEU A 33 8.20 3.49 -1.13
CA LEU A 33 8.08 2.51 -0.06
C LEU A 33 9.19 1.47 -0.15
N THR A 34 9.73 1.07 0.99
CA THR A 34 10.80 0.07 1.08
C THR A 34 10.27 -1.36 0.99
N ALA A 35 11.14 -2.31 0.65
CA ALA A 35 10.87 -3.74 0.80
C ALA A 35 10.35 -4.06 2.21
N GLY A 36 9.44 -5.03 2.32
CA GLY A 36 8.79 -5.43 3.57
C GLY A 36 7.61 -4.55 3.98
N THR A 37 7.33 -3.45 3.28
CA THR A 37 6.13 -2.65 3.56
C THR A 37 4.88 -3.49 3.30
N ARG A 38 4.00 -3.58 4.31
CA ARG A 38 2.76 -4.36 4.26
C ARG A 38 1.54 -3.45 4.18
N PHE A 39 0.62 -3.79 3.28
CA PHE A 39 -0.66 -3.12 3.11
C PHE A 39 -1.79 -3.86 3.86
N PRO A 40 -2.91 -3.19 4.18
CA PRO A 40 -4.04 -3.80 4.89
C PRO A 40 -4.69 -4.99 4.18
N ASP A 41 -4.57 -5.08 2.86
CA ASP A 41 -5.06 -6.18 2.03
C ASP A 41 -4.14 -7.42 2.04
N GLY A 42 -2.96 -7.32 2.67
CA GLY A 42 -1.97 -8.38 2.77
C GLY A 42 -0.83 -8.28 1.77
N LEU A 43 -0.88 -7.36 0.79
CA LEU A 43 0.23 -7.14 -0.14
C LEU A 43 1.50 -6.73 0.63
N THR A 44 2.63 -7.31 0.25
CA THR A 44 3.94 -6.98 0.83
C THR A 44 4.94 -6.70 -0.28
N LEU A 45 5.61 -5.56 -0.22
CA LEU A 45 6.62 -5.20 -1.21
C LEU A 45 7.87 -6.06 -1.07
N VAL A 46 8.38 -6.58 -2.19
CA VAL A 46 9.63 -7.36 -2.23
C VAL A 46 10.88 -6.50 -2.43
N GLU A 47 10.70 -5.29 -2.95
CA GLU A 47 11.77 -4.32 -3.24
C GLU A 47 11.34 -2.89 -2.93
N HIS A 48 12.26 -1.93 -3.05
CA HIS A 48 11.91 -0.51 -2.95
C HIS A 48 11.18 -0.07 -4.23
N ILE A 49 10.05 0.60 -4.05
CA ILE A 49 9.26 1.15 -5.15
C ILE A 49 9.15 2.67 -4.98
N PRO A 50 9.74 3.46 -5.89
CA PRO A 50 9.64 4.92 -5.86
C PRO A 50 8.19 5.42 -5.97
N GLN A 51 7.97 6.66 -5.52
CA GLN A 51 6.70 7.35 -5.73
C GLN A 51 6.35 7.44 -7.22
N GLY A 52 5.08 7.22 -7.56
CA GLY A 52 4.58 7.23 -8.93
C GLY A 52 4.89 5.97 -9.74
N HIS A 53 5.68 5.03 -9.21
CA HIS A 53 5.98 3.78 -9.89
C HIS A 53 4.89 2.73 -9.67
N LYS A 54 4.84 1.76 -10.59
CA LYS A 54 3.90 0.64 -10.54
C LYS A 54 4.40 -0.45 -9.60
N VAL A 55 3.47 -1.05 -8.87
CA VAL A 55 3.63 -2.30 -8.12
C VAL A 55 2.69 -3.35 -8.70
N ALA A 56 3.14 -4.60 -8.80
CA ALA A 56 2.26 -5.73 -9.14
C ALA A 56 1.43 -6.13 -7.91
N LEU A 57 0.13 -6.33 -8.11
CA LEU A 57 -0.81 -6.73 -7.04
C LEU A 57 -0.96 -8.25 -6.92
N VAL A 58 -0.53 -8.96 -7.96
CA VAL A 58 -0.55 -10.41 -8.09
C VAL A 58 0.69 -10.82 -8.89
N ASP A 59 1.04 -12.11 -8.84
CA ASP A 59 2.06 -12.65 -9.73
C ASP A 59 1.57 -12.56 -11.19
N ILE A 60 2.41 -12.00 -12.06
CA ILE A 60 2.15 -11.85 -13.50
C ILE A 60 3.08 -12.83 -14.24
N PRO A 61 2.55 -13.80 -15.02
CA PRO A 61 3.34 -14.79 -15.76
C PRO A 61 4.26 -14.23 -16.85
#